data_AF-A0A1M5JX38-F1
#
_entry.id   AF-A0A1M5JX38-F1
#
_cell.length_a   1.000
_cell.length_b   1.000
_cell.length_c   1.000
_cell.angle_alpha   90.00
_cell.angle_beta   90.00
_cell.angle_gamma   90.00
#
_symmetry.space_group_name_H-M   'P 1'
#
loop_
_entity.id
_entity.type
_entity.pdbx_description
1 polymer ?
#
loop_
_entity_poly.entity_id
_entity_poly.type
_entity_poly.pdbx_seq_one_letter_code
_entity_poly.pdbx_strand_id
1 'polypeptide(L)'
;MKYLKKYKALTIKKQFVLTSEDQKEIGRIVETNKFFSSGYYIILNSRSYDIKNVGFLKNDAELYYSKGVVYFTDLQKERIIKSGDVRMYHFKLDKTNQLFEKGELLIEIKKENNNLFHIQADDSVDDLLILFFLHYSTQEFNYIGGDGD
;
A
#
# COMPACT_ATOMS: atom_id res chain seq x y z
N MET A 1 3.96 7.39 24.54
CA MET A 1 5.01 6.97 23.59
C MET A 1 4.29 6.10 22.57
N LYS A 2 4.13 6.56 21.32
CA LYS A 2 3.55 5.70 20.27
C LYS A 2 4.59 4.63 19.95
N TYR A 3 4.21 3.36 20.09
CA TYR A 3 5.04 2.26 19.65
C TYR A 3 4.90 2.15 18.13
N LEU A 4 6.03 1.96 17.46
CA LEU A 4 6.12 1.88 16.01
C LEU A 4 6.71 0.53 15.65
N LYS A 5 6.03 -0.19 14.76
CA LYS A 5 6.57 -1.35 14.07
C LYS A 5 7.51 -0.87 12.97
N LYS A 6 8.59 -1.62 12.77
CA LYS A 6 9.58 -1.34 11.73
C LYS A 6 9.71 -2.55 10.83
N TYR A 7 9.78 -2.28 9.54
CA TYR A 7 9.89 -3.30 8.51
C TYR A 7 10.88 -2.86 7.42
N LYS A 8 11.32 -3.84 6.65
CA LYS A 8 12.02 -3.64 5.39
C LYS A 8 11.25 -4.33 4.28
N ALA A 9 11.16 -3.69 3.12
CA ALA A 9 10.65 -4.33 1.93
C ALA A 9 11.74 -4.44 0.87
N LEU A 10 11.88 -5.63 0.30
CA LEU A 10 12.85 -5.94 -0.74
C LEU A 10 12.17 -6.34 -2.05
N THR A 11 12.66 -5.81 -3.16
CA THR A 11 12.23 -6.22 -4.50
C THR A 11 13.03 -7.45 -4.94
N ILE A 12 12.37 -8.62 -5.06
CA ILE A 12 12.98 -9.90 -5.46
C ILE A 12 12.13 -10.53 -6.56
N LYS A 13 12.70 -10.76 -7.75
CA LYS A 13 12.03 -11.43 -8.88
C LYS A 13 10.62 -10.87 -9.19
N LYS A 14 10.49 -9.53 -9.25
CA LYS A 14 9.22 -8.80 -9.45
C LYS A 14 8.18 -8.97 -8.32
N GLN A 15 8.62 -9.35 -7.13
CA GLN A 15 7.82 -9.36 -5.92
C GLN A 15 8.39 -8.36 -4.93
N PHE A 16 7.53 -7.77 -4.10
CA PHE A 16 7.97 -7.02 -2.93
C PHE A 16 7.75 -7.89 -1.70
N VAL A 17 8.81 -8.20 -0.96
CA VAL A 17 8.76 -9.02 0.24
C VAL A 17 8.91 -8.13 1.45
N LEU A 18 7.89 -8.07 2.31
CA LEU A 18 7.91 -7.34 3.58
C LEU A 18 8.46 -8.24 4.68
N THR A 19 9.47 -7.74 5.40
CA THR A 19 10.15 -8.43 6.49
C THR A 19 10.20 -7.56 7.73
N SER A 20 10.04 -8.15 8.91
CA SER A 20 10.26 -7.47 10.19
C SER A 20 11.76 -7.26 10.46
N GLU A 21 12.10 -6.54 11.53
CA GLU A 21 13.50 -6.27 11.92
C GLU A 21 14.33 -7.53 12.16
N ASP A 22 13.70 -8.62 12.60
CA ASP A 22 14.29 -9.96 12.79
C ASP A 22 14.38 -10.78 11.48
N GLN A 23 14.12 -10.15 10.32
CA GLN A 23 14.16 -10.75 8.99
C GLN A 23 13.11 -11.84 8.72
N LYS A 24 12.09 -11.95 9.58
CA LYS A 24 10.95 -12.83 9.31
C LYS A 24 10.06 -12.24 8.21
N GLU A 25 9.71 -13.07 7.22
CA GLU A 25 8.72 -12.68 6.20
C GLU A 25 7.35 -12.50 6.85
N ILE A 26 6.76 -11.33 6.63
CA ILE A 26 5.39 -10.98 7.07
C ILE A 26 4.41 -11.26 5.94
N GLY A 27 4.73 -10.79 4.74
CA GLY A 27 3.94 -10.99 3.55
C GLY A 27 4.63 -10.46 2.32
N ARG A 28 3.98 -10.59 1.17
CA ARG A 28 4.54 -10.15 -0.11
C ARG A 28 3.49 -9.68 -1.09
N ILE A 29 3.88 -8.78 -1.98
CA ILE A 29 3.11 -8.34 -3.14
C ILE A 29 3.65 -9.10 -4.35
N VAL A 30 2.77 -9.74 -5.11
CA VAL A 30 3.14 -10.54 -6.28
C VAL A 30 2.49 -9.95 -7.52
N GLU A 31 3.30 -9.68 -8.54
CA GLU A 31 2.84 -9.32 -9.88
C GLU A 31 2.35 -10.58 -10.62
N THR A 32 1.12 -10.55 -11.14
CA THR A 32 0.61 -11.55 -12.06
C THR A 32 0.83 -11.10 -13.49
N ASN A 33 1.58 -11.88 -14.25
CA ASN A 33 1.65 -11.76 -15.70
C ASN A 33 0.80 -12.87 -16.33
N LYS A 34 -0.44 -12.56 -16.71
CA LYS A 34 -1.23 -13.38 -17.64
C LYS A 34 -1.23 -12.70 -19.00
N PHE A 35 -1.25 -13.50 -20.07
CA PHE A 35 -1.16 -13.07 -21.47
C PHE A 35 -2.12 -11.94 -21.89
N PHE A 36 -3.17 -11.64 -21.12
CA PHE A 36 -4.16 -10.58 -21.40
C PHE A 36 -4.50 -9.67 -20.20
N SER A 37 -3.79 -9.80 -19.07
CA SER A 37 -4.03 -8.95 -17.89
C SER A 37 -2.81 -8.93 -16.97
N SER A 38 -2.31 -7.73 -16.68
CA SER A 38 -1.42 -7.49 -15.52
C SER A 38 -2.27 -7.19 -14.29
N GLY A 39 -1.81 -7.64 -13.13
CA GLY A 39 -2.51 -7.49 -11.87
C GLY A 39 -1.59 -7.75 -10.70
N TYR A 40 -2.02 -7.38 -9.50
CA TYR A 40 -1.25 -7.59 -8.29
C TYR A 40 -2.13 -8.22 -7.23
N TYR A 41 -1.52 -9.03 -6.37
CA TYR A 41 -2.18 -9.54 -5.18
C TYR A 41 -1.19 -9.57 -4.02
N ILE A 42 -1.73 -9.53 -2.81
CA ILE A 42 -0.96 -9.63 -1.56
C ILE A 42 -1.11 -11.05 -1.04
N ILE A 43 -0.01 -11.64 -0.56
CA ILE A 43 -0.01 -12.84 0.27
C ILE A 43 0.35 -12.42 1.70
N LEU A 44 -0.53 -12.70 2.65
CA LEU A 44 -0.35 -12.43 4.08
C LEU A 44 -0.99 -13.56 4.89
N ASN A 45 -0.26 -14.15 5.84
CA ASN A 45 -0.76 -15.22 6.72
C ASN A 45 -1.46 -16.37 5.97
N SER A 46 -0.84 -16.86 4.89
CA SER A 46 -1.37 -17.92 4.01
C SER A 46 -2.70 -17.59 3.30
N ARG A 47 -3.08 -16.30 3.23
CA ARG A 47 -4.23 -15.81 2.48
C ARG A 47 -3.79 -14.92 1.34
N SER A 48 -4.52 -14.98 0.23
CA SER A 48 -4.31 -14.13 -0.93
C SER A 48 -5.39 -13.06 -1.01
N TYR A 49 -5.00 -11.85 -1.36
CA TYR A 49 -5.87 -10.67 -1.46
C TYR A 49 -5.65 -10.02 -2.82
N ASP A 50 -6.66 -10.04 -3.68
CA ASP A 50 -6.58 -9.41 -4.99
C ASP A 50 -6.62 -7.89 -4.85
N ILE A 51 -5.65 -7.21 -5.47
CA ILE A 51 -5.67 -5.74 -5.61
C ILE A 51 -6.44 -5.43 -6.89
N LYS A 52 -7.56 -4.72 -6.77
CA LYS A 52 -8.37 -4.28 -7.91
C LYS A 52 -8.44 -2.76 -7.95
N ASN A 53 -8.14 -2.20 -9.12
CA ASN A 53 -8.49 -0.81 -9.42
C ASN A 53 -9.94 -0.75 -9.88
N VAL A 54 -10.80 -0.17 -9.05
CA VAL A 54 -12.21 0.07 -9.39
C VAL A 54 -12.34 1.50 -9.88
N GLY A 55 -12.28 1.68 -11.19
CA GLY A 55 -12.26 2.99 -11.81
C GLY A 55 -13.45 3.87 -11.41
N PHE A 56 -13.14 4.96 -10.69
CA PHE A 56 -13.86 6.23 -10.75
C PHE A 56 -12.88 7.37 -11.07
N LEU A 57 -11.68 7.32 -10.49
CA LEU A 57 -10.50 8.10 -10.90
C LEU A 57 -9.27 7.18 -10.89
N LYS A 58 -8.19 7.56 -11.59
CA LYS A 58 -6.97 6.75 -11.75
C LYS A 58 -6.26 6.36 -10.43
N ASN A 59 -6.70 6.89 -9.28
CA ASN A 59 -5.98 6.89 -8.01
C ASN A 59 -6.76 6.24 -6.84
N ASP A 60 -7.96 5.70 -7.10
CA ASP A 60 -8.76 5.01 -6.08
C ASP A 60 -8.49 3.50 -6.10
N ALA A 61 -8.21 2.92 -4.95
CA ALA A 61 -7.86 1.51 -4.84
C ALA A 61 -8.72 0.80 -3.77
N GLU A 62 -9.30 -0.35 -4.13
CA GLU A 62 -10.10 -1.19 -3.22
C GLU A 62 -9.38 -2.51 -2.94
N LEU A 63 -9.31 -2.86 -1.65
CA LEU A 63 -8.85 -4.16 -1.20
C LEU A 63 -10.01 -4.98 -0.67
N TYR A 64 -10.36 -6.04 -1.38
CA TYR A 64 -11.42 -6.96 -1.00
C TYR A 64 -10.88 -8.09 -0.13
N TYR A 65 -11.55 -8.38 0.98
CA TYR A 65 -11.24 -9.55 1.79
C TYR A 65 -12.50 -10.12 2.45
N SER A 66 -12.38 -11.33 3.01
CA SER A 66 -13.51 -12.09 3.57
C SER A 66 -14.37 -11.37 4.61
N LYS A 67 -13.89 -10.27 5.21
CA LYS A 67 -14.61 -9.52 6.25
C LYS A 67 -14.96 -8.07 5.86
N GLY A 68 -14.63 -7.61 4.66
CA GLY A 68 -14.92 -6.23 4.26
C GLY A 68 -14.12 -5.72 3.06
N VAL A 69 -14.18 -4.40 2.86
CA VAL A 69 -13.47 -3.68 1.80
C VAL A 69 -12.70 -2.51 2.42
N VAL A 70 -11.43 -2.36 2.09
CA VAL A 70 -10.64 -1.17 2.45
C VAL A 70 -10.55 -0.27 1.22
N TYR A 71 -10.83 1.02 1.40
CA TYR A 71 -10.81 2.03 0.34
C TYR A 71 -9.70 3.06 0.59
N PHE A 72 -8.96 3.41 -0.46
CA PHE A 72 -7.89 4.40 -0.43
C PHE A 72 -8.15 5.46 -1.48
N THR A 73 -8.03 6.73 -1.11
CA THR A 73 -8.23 7.87 -2.02
C THR A 73 -7.28 9.00 -1.73
N ASP A 74 -6.89 9.72 -2.79
CA ASP A 74 -5.95 10.82 -2.77
C ASP A 74 -6.62 12.19 -2.68
N LEU A 75 -7.95 12.23 -2.82
CA LEU A 75 -8.70 13.47 -2.85
C LEU A 75 -9.12 13.90 -1.45
N GLN A 76 -8.84 15.16 -1.12
CA GLN A 76 -9.46 15.93 -0.03
C GLN A 76 -11.00 16.09 -0.19
N LYS A 77 -11.64 15.36 -1.10
CA LYS A 77 -13.08 15.39 -1.31
C LYS A 77 -13.70 14.23 -0.56
N GLU A 78 -14.33 14.54 0.57
CA GLU A 78 -15.25 13.68 1.30
C GLU A 78 -16.41 13.25 0.40
N ARG A 79 -16.24 12.18 -0.39
CA ARG A 79 -17.36 11.45 -1.01
C ARG A 79 -17.01 9.98 -1.09
N ILE A 80 -17.50 9.20 -0.12
CA ILE A 80 -17.72 7.77 -0.30
C ILE A 80 -19.19 7.51 0.01
N ILE A 81 -19.98 7.22 -1.02
CA ILE A 81 -21.30 6.60 -0.85
C ILE A 81 -21.12 5.11 -1.14
N LYS A 82 -20.96 4.29 -0.09
CA LYS A 82 -21.19 2.83 -0.10
C LYS A 82 -21.44 2.35 1.33
N SER A 83 -22.37 1.41 1.49
CA SER A 83 -22.84 0.84 2.76
C SER A 83 -21.80 -0.11 3.39
N GLY A 84 -21.40 0.13 4.64
CA GLY A 84 -20.49 -0.73 5.43
C GLY A 84 -19.50 0.07 6.30
N ASP A 85 -18.59 -0.63 7.00
CA ASP A 85 -17.47 0.00 7.72
C ASP A 85 -16.41 0.48 6.72
N VAL A 86 -16.41 1.77 6.44
CA VAL A 86 -15.44 2.42 5.53
C VAL A 86 -14.41 3.18 6.35
N ARG A 87 -13.12 2.95 6.07
CA ARG A 87 -12.01 3.77 6.58
C ARG A 87 -11.45 4.63 5.46
N MET A 88 -11.12 5.87 5.78
CA MET A 88 -10.54 6.83 4.82
C MET A 88 -9.10 7.12 5.23
N TYR A 89 -8.18 6.89 4.29
CA TYR A 89 -6.77 7.19 4.45
C TYR A 89 -6.35 8.27 3.46
N HIS A 90 -5.58 9.23 3.94
CA HIS A 90 -4.94 10.25 3.11
C HIS A 90 -3.47 9.91 2.93
N PHE A 91 -2.90 10.15 1.76
CA PHE A 91 -1.48 9.89 1.54
C PHE A 91 -0.74 11.09 0.95
N LYS A 92 0.58 11.08 1.13
CA LYS A 92 1.54 11.95 0.45
C LYS A 92 2.59 11.05 -0.21
N LEU A 93 2.80 11.21 -1.52
CA LEU A 93 3.83 10.48 -2.26
C LEU A 93 4.93 11.46 -2.67
N ASP A 94 6.12 11.30 -2.10
CA ASP A 94 7.29 12.12 -2.38
C ASP A 94 8.58 11.29 -2.25
N LYS A 95 9.67 11.85 -1.70
CA LYS A 95 10.87 11.07 -1.34
C LYS A 95 10.59 10.07 -0.21
N THR A 96 9.64 10.40 0.66
CA THR A 96 9.17 9.66 1.81
C THR A 96 7.65 9.56 1.73
N ASN A 97 7.13 8.40 1.38
CA ASN A 97 5.70 8.22 1.23
C ASN A 97 5.05 8.08 2.60
N GLN A 98 3.96 8.80 2.83
CA GLN A 98 3.30 8.87 4.13
C GLN A 98 1.81 8.59 3.98
N LEU A 99 1.26 7.82 4.92
CA LEU A 99 -0.17 7.52 5.05
C LEU A 99 -0.70 8.08 6.37
N PHE A 100 -1.84 8.74 6.32
CA PHE A 100 -2.49 9.39 7.44
C PHE A 100 -3.94 8.93 7.59
N GLU A 101 -4.42 8.87 8.82
CA GLU A 101 -5.84 8.74 9.15
C GLU A 101 -6.21 9.86 10.13
N LYS A 102 -7.24 10.66 9.79
CA LYS A 102 -7.69 11.78 10.65
C LYS A 102 -6.57 12.74 11.09
N GLY A 103 -5.58 12.97 10.21
CA GLY A 103 -4.43 13.84 10.46
C GLY A 103 -3.26 13.18 11.20
N GLU A 104 -3.42 11.94 11.69
CA GLU A 104 -2.36 11.20 12.37
C GLU A 104 -1.55 10.37 11.37
N LEU A 105 -0.21 10.47 11.44
CA LEU A 105 0.68 9.64 10.63
C LEU A 105 0.58 8.18 11.10
N LEU A 106 0.26 7.30 10.15
CA LEU A 106 0.12 5.86 10.38
C LEU A 106 1.26 5.05 9.77
N ILE A 107 1.70 5.41 8.56
CA ILE A 107 2.77 4.68 7.86
C ILE A 107 3.71 5.68 7.20
N GLU A 108 5.00 5.42 7.30
CA GLU A 108 6.05 6.13 6.57
C GLU A 108 6.91 5.12 5.82
N ILE A 109 7.12 5.32 4.52
CA ILE A 109 7.94 4.48 3.64
C ILE A 109 9.05 5.34 3.03
N LYS A 110 10.30 4.96 3.31
CA LYS A 110 11.50 5.59 2.76
C LYS A 110 12.18 4.64 1.79
N LYS A 111 12.36 5.07 0.55
CA LYS A 111 13.14 4.32 -0.44
C LYS A 111 14.63 4.58 -0.17
N GLU A 112 15.39 3.54 0.17
CA GLU A 112 16.85 3.65 0.32
C GLU A 112 17.54 3.54 -1.04
N ASN A 113 17.12 2.57 -1.85
CA ASN A 113 17.62 2.36 -3.21
C ASN A 113 16.54 1.69 -4.08
N ASN A 114 16.88 1.28 -5.29
CA ASN A 114 15.92 0.69 -6.22
C ASN A 114 15.22 -0.57 -5.72
N ASN A 115 15.83 -1.31 -4.78
CA ASN A 115 15.34 -2.60 -4.33
C ASN A 115 15.01 -2.65 -2.84
N LEU A 116 15.24 -1.58 -2.07
CA LEU A 116 15.10 -1.59 -0.61
C LEU A 116 14.32 -0.36 -0.11
N PHE A 117 13.31 -0.65 0.69
CA PHE A 117 12.47 0.32 1.37
C PHE A 117 12.50 0.07 2.89
N HIS A 118 12.56 1.15 3.66
CA HIS A 118 12.33 1.13 5.11
C HIS A 118 10.92 1.60 5.39
N ILE A 119 10.21 0.86 6.23
CA ILE A 119 8.84 1.15 6.59
C ILE A 119 8.74 1.30 8.10
N GLN A 120 8.06 2.35 8.54
CA GLN A 120 7.64 2.53 9.92
C GLN A 120 6.12 2.63 9.94
N ALA A 121 5.48 1.92 10.86
CA ALA A 121 4.03 1.94 10.98
C ALA A 121 3.62 2.03 12.46
N ASP A 122 2.52 2.73 12.72
CA ASP A 122 1.88 2.73 14.04
C ASP A 122 1.44 1.31 14.42
N ASP A 123 1.57 0.95 15.70
CA ASP A 123 1.24 -0.40 16.17
C ASP A 123 -0.21 -0.83 15.91
N SER A 124 -1.14 0.13 15.80
CA SER A 124 -2.55 -0.11 15.49
C SER A 124 -2.80 -0.49 14.03
N VAL A 125 -1.81 -0.30 13.15
CA VAL A 125 -1.90 -0.59 11.73
C VAL A 125 -1.72 -2.09 11.48
N ASP A 126 -2.61 -2.66 10.68
CA ASP A 126 -2.55 -4.04 10.21
C ASP A 126 -1.51 -4.20 9.08
N ASP A 127 -0.78 -5.30 9.06
CA ASP A 127 0.25 -5.59 8.04
C ASP A 127 -0.31 -5.57 6.61
N LEU A 128 -1.60 -5.89 6.44
CA LEU A 128 -2.28 -5.82 5.14
C LEU A 128 -2.34 -4.39 4.60
N LEU A 129 -2.62 -3.41 5.48
CA LEU A 129 -2.64 -1.99 5.14
C LEU A 129 -1.23 -1.51 4.76
N ILE A 130 -0.20 -2.01 5.44
CA ILE A 130 1.21 -1.74 5.11
C ILE A 130 1.58 -2.27 3.73
N LEU A 131 1.25 -3.53 3.44
CA LEU A 131 1.52 -4.15 2.13
C LEU A 131 0.76 -3.42 1.02
N PHE A 132 -0.48 -3.01 1.26
CA PHE A 132 -1.25 -2.28 0.26
C PHE A 132 -0.66 -0.88 -0.01
N PHE A 133 -0.30 -0.14 1.04
CA PHE A 133 0.31 1.18 0.86
C PHE A 133 1.70 1.10 0.22
N LEU A 134 2.47 0.03 0.51
CA LEU A 134 3.73 -0.27 -0.17
C LEU A 134 3.53 -0.54 -1.67
N HIS A 135 2.50 -1.31 -2.04
CA HIS A 135 2.14 -1.51 -3.44
C HIS A 135 1.87 -0.17 -4.13
N TYR A 136 1.03 0.67 -3.51
CA TYR A 136 0.69 1.97 -4.06
C TYR A 136 1.90 2.92 -4.16
N SER A 137 2.80 2.86 -3.19
CA SER A 137 4.06 3.62 -3.12
C SER A 137 5.10 3.23 -4.18
N THR A 138 4.93 2.07 -4.83
CA THR A 138 5.91 1.49 -5.75
C THR A 138 5.38 1.34 -7.18
N GLN A 139 4.06 1.33 -7.38
CA GLN A 139 3.46 1.56 -8.70
C GLN A 139 3.89 2.95 -9.19
N GLU A 140 4.18 3.08 -10.48
CA GLU A 140 4.55 4.34 -11.13
C GLU A 140 3.40 5.37 -11.16
N PHE A 141 2.91 5.81 -10.00
CA PHE A 141 2.27 7.11 -9.88
C PHE A 141 3.25 8.26 -10.13
N ASN A 142 4.56 7.95 -10.11
CA ASN A 142 5.64 8.83 -10.57
C ASN A 142 5.57 9.22 -12.05
N TYR A 143 4.70 8.60 -12.88
CA TYR A 143 4.54 8.94 -14.30
C TYR A 143 3.25 9.72 -14.63
N ILE A 144 2.45 10.10 -13.63
CA ILE A 144 1.31 11.03 -13.81
C ILE A 144 1.72 12.48 -13.43
N GLY A 145 3.02 12.73 -13.38
CA GLY A 145 3.64 14.05 -13.46
C GLY A 145 4.72 13.99 -14.52
N GLY A 146 4.30 13.81 -15.79
CA GLY A 146 5.20 13.90 -16.92
C GLY A 146 5.98 15.21 -16.92
N ASP A 147 7.19 15.13 -17.46
CA ASP A 147 8.09 16.25 -17.77
C ASP A 147 7.33 17.58 -17.94
N GLY A 148 7.54 18.49 -17.00
CA GLY A 148 7.40 19.91 -17.21
C GLY A 148 8.78 20.51 -16.96
N ASP A 149 9.35 21.12 -18.00
CA ASP A 149 10.59 21.92 -18.01
C ASP A 149 10.91 22.65 -16.69
#